data_AF-A0A1F6T4D6-F1
#
_entry.id   AF-A0A1F6T4D6-F1
#
_cell.length_a   1.000
_cell.length_b   1.000
_cell.length_c   1.000
_cell.angle_alpha   90.00
_cell.angle_beta   90.00
_cell.angle_gamma   90.00
#
_symmetry.space_group_name_H-M   'P 1'
#
loop_
_entity.id
_entity.type
_entity.pdbx_description
1 polymer ?
#
loop_
_entity_poly.entity_id
_entity_poly.type
_entity_poly.pdbx_seq_one_letter_code
_entity_poly.pdbx_strand_id
1 'polypeptide(L)'
;MKTKRLWVLMLSGSAMVAMAAEAPLTPMDFAKGYTLNAHGGHALHELTLPADVHRGVTRADLGDVRVFNRAGQIVPHAFRESPPESTAPPRRVLPYFSVAAATGATRADLFMTVRPRPDGTIVDVRAIDRVRSGGVRGTVQVLDASQTKQPIKLLELAWAAPAAGFYTSVDVEASNDLQHWWRVVHRAPVASLEQGGHRLEQRRVELGGVRAKYLRLRWADAAAPVLTGVSAELVPSVPLPRLDWQRVVVTADSGESGGLRFDVSGPLRVERVRIEPPEQNSIAQIELLSRADARQPWRSRG
;
A
#
# COMPACT_ATOMS: atom_id res chain seq x y z
N MET A 1 75.89 61.23 20.80
CA MET A 1 75.30 60.63 19.57
C MET A 1 73.81 60.51 19.81
N LYS A 2 72.95 61.34 19.19
CA LYS A 2 72.07 61.00 18.04
C LYS A 2 71.48 59.57 18.19
N THR A 3 70.17 59.32 18.19
CA THR A 3 69.19 59.79 17.20
C THR A 3 67.73 59.44 17.57
N LYS A 4 66.83 60.37 17.23
CA LYS A 4 65.47 60.25 16.65
C LYS A 4 64.29 59.59 17.40
N ARG A 5 63.26 60.42 17.58
CA ARG A 5 61.84 60.12 17.84
C ARG A 5 61.17 59.49 16.61
N LEU A 6 60.15 58.66 16.82
CA LEU A 6 59.00 58.54 15.92
C LEU A 6 57.76 58.10 16.74
N TRP A 7 56.68 58.87 16.64
CA TRP A 7 55.35 58.50 17.16
C TRP A 7 54.56 57.83 16.03
N VAL A 8 53.86 56.75 16.34
CA VAL A 8 52.83 56.19 15.46
C VAL A 8 51.52 56.14 16.24
N LEU A 9 50.63 57.06 15.92
CA LEU A 9 49.19 56.96 16.17
C LEU A 9 48.62 56.05 15.08
N MET A 10 48.10 54.88 15.47
CA MET A 10 47.18 54.12 14.63
C MET A 10 45.78 54.23 15.23
N LEU A 11 44.96 55.09 14.61
CA LEU A 11 43.50 55.00 14.71
C LEU A 11 43.09 53.71 13.98
N SER A 12 42.74 52.66 14.71
CA SER A 12 41.99 51.55 14.12
C SER A 12 40.51 51.79 14.38
N GLY A 13 39.86 52.43 13.41
CA GLY A 13 38.40 52.52 13.35
C GLY A 13 37.84 51.13 13.04
N SER A 14 37.49 50.38 14.07
CA SER A 14 36.61 49.23 13.91
C SER A 14 35.20 49.73 13.63
N ALA A 15 34.83 49.80 12.35
CA ALA A 15 33.43 49.83 11.94
C ALA A 15 32.81 48.49 12.36
N MET A 16 32.23 48.47 13.55
CA MET A 16 31.40 47.38 14.02
C MET A 16 30.14 47.39 13.17
N VAL A 17 30.13 46.59 12.10
CA VAL A 17 28.91 46.26 11.37
C VAL A 17 28.06 45.47 12.36
N ALA A 18 27.13 46.16 13.03
CA ALA A 18 26.09 45.49 13.79
C ALA A 18 25.27 44.68 12.78
N MET A 19 25.54 43.37 12.69
CA MET A 19 24.53 42.45 12.20
C MET A 19 23.34 42.63 13.13
N ALA A 20 22.29 43.29 12.65
CA ALA A 20 21.00 43.28 13.32
C ALA A 20 20.62 41.80 13.47
N ALA A 21 20.71 41.29 14.70
CA ALA A 21 20.14 39.99 15.02
C ALA A 21 18.64 40.14 14.79
N GLU A 22 18.14 39.51 13.72
CA GLU A 22 16.73 39.45 13.44
C GLU A 22 16.06 38.85 14.68
N ALA A 23 15.11 39.58 15.26
CA ALA A 23 14.44 39.15 16.48
C ALA A 23 13.87 37.75 16.24
N PRO A 24 14.02 36.81 17.20
CA PRO A 24 13.49 35.48 17.03
C PRO A 24 11.98 35.57 16.80
N LEU A 25 11.52 34.97 15.71
CA LEU A 25 10.10 34.89 15.38
C LEU A 25 9.32 34.35 16.58
N THR A 26 8.23 35.01 16.88
CA THR A 26 7.27 34.69 17.93
C THR A 26 5.95 34.24 17.30
N PRO A 27 5.07 33.57 18.05
CA PRO A 27 3.73 33.24 17.56
C PRO A 27 2.91 34.46 17.08
N MET A 28 3.21 35.67 17.57
CA MET A 28 2.51 36.90 17.20
C MET A 28 2.93 37.47 15.85
N ASP A 29 4.03 36.97 15.27
CA ASP A 29 4.49 37.37 13.93
C ASP A 29 3.72 36.66 12.81
N PHE A 30 2.78 35.77 13.15
CA PHE A 30 2.00 34.96 12.22
C PHE A 30 0.53 35.39 12.20
N ALA A 31 -0.07 35.46 11.01
CA ALA A 31 -1.44 35.90 10.83
C ALA A 31 -2.50 34.95 11.41
N LYS A 32 -2.17 33.67 11.57
CA LYS A 32 -3.04 32.63 12.14
C LYS A 32 -2.22 31.69 13.01
N GLY A 33 -2.83 31.21 14.10
CA GLY A 33 -2.25 30.21 14.99
C GLY A 33 -3.24 29.08 15.25
N TYR A 34 -2.70 27.87 15.43
CA TYR A 34 -3.47 26.67 15.79
C TYR A 34 -2.85 26.06 17.04
N THR A 35 -3.68 25.75 18.03
CA THR A 35 -3.21 25.08 19.25
C THR A 35 -3.08 23.59 18.97
N LEU A 36 -1.87 23.06 19.14
CA LEU A 36 -1.59 21.64 19.00
C LEU A 36 -1.68 20.98 20.38
N ASN A 37 -2.60 20.02 20.53
CA ASN A 37 -2.69 19.21 21.74
C ASN A 37 -1.84 17.95 21.56
N ALA A 38 -0.54 18.06 21.86
CA ALA A 38 0.35 16.92 21.90
C ALA A 38 0.08 16.10 23.18
N HIS A 39 -0.21 14.81 23.01
CA HIS A 39 -0.43 13.89 24.13
C HIS A 39 0.74 12.90 24.21
N GLY A 40 1.15 12.56 25.43
CA GLY A 40 2.28 11.64 25.70
C GLY A 40 3.64 12.35 25.73
N GLY A 41 4.55 11.90 26.58
CA GLY A 41 5.90 12.46 26.76
C GLY A 41 6.89 12.04 25.67
N HIS A 42 6.45 11.93 24.41
CA HIS A 42 7.29 11.48 23.30
C HIS A 42 8.06 12.66 22.68
N ALA A 43 9.27 12.41 22.18
CA ALA A 43 10.09 13.44 21.55
C ALA A 43 9.64 13.78 20.10
N LEU A 44 8.88 12.89 19.47
CA LEU A 44 8.35 13.05 18.12
C LEU A 44 6.83 12.95 18.17
N HIS A 45 6.16 13.90 17.53
CA HIS A 45 4.71 13.91 17.38
C HIS A 45 4.34 13.98 15.91
N GLU A 46 3.32 13.22 15.54
CA GLU A 46 2.70 13.28 14.23
C GLU A 46 1.28 13.82 14.36
N LEU A 47 0.91 14.72 13.45
CA LEU A 47 -0.41 15.32 13.40
C LEU A 47 -0.83 15.50 11.94
N THR A 48 -2.10 15.22 11.65
CA THR A 48 -2.70 15.58 10.37
C THR A 48 -2.82 17.10 10.31
N LEU A 49 -2.22 17.70 9.28
CA LEU A 49 -2.30 19.15 9.08
C LEU A 49 -3.76 19.52 8.75
N PRO A 50 -4.45 20.34 9.58
CA PRO A 50 -5.82 20.73 9.28
C PRO A 50 -5.89 21.51 7.98
N ALA A 51 -6.94 21.28 7.18
CA ALA A 51 -7.11 21.97 5.91
C ALA A 51 -7.14 23.51 6.05
N ASP A 52 -7.54 24.02 7.21
CA ASP A 52 -7.56 25.45 7.50
C ASP A 52 -6.17 26.09 7.53
N VAL A 53 -5.13 25.30 7.85
CA VAL A 53 -3.73 25.76 7.76
C VAL A 53 -3.38 26.03 6.30
N HIS A 54 -3.75 25.14 5.39
CA HIS A 54 -3.57 25.36 3.95
C HIS A 54 -4.31 26.61 3.44
N ARG A 55 -5.37 27.05 4.14
CA ARG A 55 -6.07 28.31 3.83
C ARG A 55 -5.44 29.56 4.41
N GLY A 56 -4.48 29.42 5.31
CA GLY A 56 -3.74 30.53 5.93
C GLY A 56 -2.38 30.79 5.28
N VAL A 57 -1.84 29.81 4.56
CA VAL A 57 -0.51 29.89 3.94
C VAL A 57 -0.55 30.55 2.57
N THR A 58 0.55 31.22 2.27
CA THR A 58 0.81 31.90 1.01
C THR A 58 1.78 31.12 0.13
N ARG A 59 2.59 30.24 0.74
CA ARG A 59 3.59 29.44 0.03
C ARG A 59 3.13 28.00 -0.16
N ALA A 60 3.26 27.49 -1.38
CA ALA A 60 2.91 26.10 -1.69
C ALA A 60 3.83 25.07 -1.03
N ASP A 61 5.05 25.47 -0.63
CA ASP A 61 5.99 24.63 0.11
C ASP A 61 5.78 24.66 1.64
N LEU A 62 4.75 25.38 2.11
CA LEU A 62 4.45 25.59 3.54
C LEU A 62 5.61 26.23 4.32
N GLY A 63 6.54 26.91 3.62
CA GLY A 63 7.71 27.53 4.24
C GLY A 63 7.40 28.71 5.17
N ASP A 64 6.15 29.17 5.18
CA ASP A 64 5.57 30.17 6.08
C ASP A 64 4.86 29.57 7.31
N VAL A 65 4.92 28.25 7.50
CA VAL A 65 4.43 27.57 8.71
C VAL A 65 5.58 27.40 9.71
N ARG A 66 5.30 27.67 10.99
CA ARG A 66 6.20 27.35 12.11
C ARG A 66 5.44 26.62 13.20
N VAL A 67 6.14 25.72 13.88
CA VAL A 67 5.64 25.04 15.08
C VAL A 67 6.39 25.61 16.27
N PHE A 68 5.64 26.05 17.27
CA PHE A 68 6.17 26.61 18.51
C PHE A 68 5.87 25.67 19.68
N ASN A 69 6.85 25.50 20.58
CA ASN A 69 6.62 24.84 21.85
C ASN A 69 5.92 25.78 22.86
N ARG A 70 5.61 25.27 24.06
CA ARG A 70 4.96 26.06 25.12
C ARG A 70 5.78 27.27 25.58
N ALA A 71 7.10 27.25 25.41
CA ALA A 71 7.99 28.37 25.71
C ALA A 71 8.07 29.40 24.56
N GLY A 72 7.30 29.23 23.48
CA GLY A 72 7.29 30.12 22.32
C GLY A 72 8.51 29.95 21.41
N GLN A 73 9.27 28.86 21.56
CA GLN A 73 10.43 28.58 20.72
C GLN A 73 10.04 27.74 19.51
N ILE A 74 10.63 28.03 18.36
CA ILE A 74 10.45 27.22 17.15
C ILE A 74 11.05 25.82 17.38
N VAL A 75 10.29 24.79 17.03
CA VAL A 75 10.76 23.40 17.04
C VAL A 75 10.95 22.86 15.62
N PRO A 76 11.92 21.95 15.40
CA PRO A 76 12.07 21.26 14.13
C PRO A 76 10.79 20.51 13.76
N HIS A 77 10.39 20.64 12.50
CA HIS A 77 9.22 19.97 11.95
C HIS A 77 9.45 19.67 10.47
N ALA A 78 8.67 18.73 9.93
CA ALA A 78 8.68 18.38 8.53
C ALA A 78 7.25 18.03 8.08
N PHE A 79 6.94 18.34 6.82
CA PHE A 79 5.71 17.93 6.17
C PHE A 79 5.97 16.65 5.37
N ARG A 80 5.07 15.69 5.47
CA ARG A 80 5.12 14.44 4.69
C ARG A 80 3.74 14.13 4.14
N GLU A 81 3.69 13.57 2.94
CA GLU A 81 2.46 12.93 2.47
C GLU A 81 2.18 11.72 3.37
N SER A 82 0.91 11.51 3.75
CA SER A 82 0.53 10.32 4.50
C SER A 82 0.89 9.09 3.66
N PRO A 83 1.72 8.17 4.18
CA PRO A 83 1.98 6.93 3.45
C PRO A 83 0.64 6.20 3.25
N PRO A 84 0.47 5.47 2.14
CA PRO A 84 -0.67 4.58 2.01
C PRO A 84 -0.70 3.70 3.25
N GLU A 85 -1.86 3.66 3.91
CA GLU A 85 -2.03 2.91 5.16
C GLU A 85 -1.48 1.50 4.94
N SER A 86 -0.45 1.15 5.71
CA SER A 86 0.20 -0.16 5.60
C SER A 86 -0.70 -1.19 6.26
N THR A 87 -1.79 -1.52 5.57
CA THR A 87 -2.67 -2.61 5.97
C THR A 87 -1.96 -3.91 5.65
N ALA A 88 -1.85 -4.78 6.65
CA ALA A 88 -1.35 -6.13 6.43
C ALA A 88 -2.07 -6.74 5.21
N PRO A 89 -1.36 -7.45 4.32
CA PRO A 89 -1.99 -8.02 3.13
C PRO A 89 -3.21 -8.87 3.53
N PRO A 90 -4.37 -8.66 2.90
CA PRO A 90 -5.58 -9.35 3.32
C PRO A 90 -5.39 -10.86 3.14
N ARG A 91 -5.75 -11.63 4.16
CA ARG A 91 -5.65 -13.09 4.17
C ARG A 91 -7.03 -13.74 4.09
N ARG A 92 -7.10 -14.91 3.47
CA ARG A 92 -8.33 -15.71 3.39
C ARG A 92 -8.03 -17.19 3.51
N VAL A 93 -8.76 -17.89 4.36
CA VAL A 93 -8.70 -19.36 4.45
C VAL A 93 -9.34 -19.94 3.18
N LEU A 94 -8.67 -20.91 2.57
CA LEU A 94 -9.17 -21.63 1.40
C LEU A 94 -9.63 -23.04 1.82
N PRO A 95 -10.86 -23.45 1.49
CA PRO A 95 -11.24 -24.86 1.55
C PRO A 95 -10.31 -25.69 0.67
N TYR A 96 -9.90 -26.86 1.15
CA TYR A 96 -9.05 -27.78 0.40
C TYR A 96 -9.56 -29.22 0.50
N PHE A 97 -9.33 -29.97 -0.57
CA PHE A 97 -9.78 -31.36 -0.72
C PHE A 97 -8.59 -32.22 -1.11
N SER A 98 -8.37 -33.31 -0.37
CA SER A 98 -7.30 -34.27 -0.67
C SER A 98 -7.81 -35.36 -1.59
N VAL A 99 -7.09 -35.59 -2.68
CA VAL A 99 -7.40 -36.58 -3.70
C VAL A 99 -6.23 -37.57 -3.77
N ALA A 100 -6.51 -38.84 -3.55
CA ALA A 100 -5.52 -39.89 -3.78
C ALA A 100 -5.32 -40.06 -5.29
N ALA A 101 -4.08 -39.95 -5.76
CA ALA A 101 -3.69 -40.16 -7.14
C ALA A 101 -2.52 -41.15 -7.20
N ALA A 102 -2.37 -41.93 -8.27
CA ALA A 102 -1.12 -42.68 -8.48
C ALA A 102 0.07 -41.72 -8.62
N THR A 103 1.21 -42.02 -7.98
CA THR A 103 2.45 -41.25 -8.24
C THR A 103 2.79 -41.28 -9.72
N GLY A 104 3.16 -40.14 -10.28
CA GLY A 104 3.49 -40.01 -11.70
C GLY A 104 2.30 -39.86 -12.65
N ALA A 105 1.05 -39.85 -12.16
CA ALA A 105 -0.12 -39.53 -12.98
C ALA A 105 0.09 -38.20 -13.72
N THR A 106 0.07 -38.23 -15.05
CA THR A 106 0.29 -37.05 -15.88
C THR A 106 -0.93 -36.12 -15.84
N ARG A 107 -0.80 -34.93 -16.43
CA ARG A 107 -1.89 -33.93 -16.54
C ARG A 107 -3.18 -34.50 -17.18
N ALA A 108 -3.07 -35.59 -17.94
CA ALA A 108 -4.17 -36.25 -18.65
C ALA A 108 -4.86 -37.37 -17.84
N ASP A 109 -4.29 -37.81 -16.71
CA ASP A 109 -4.70 -39.04 -16.02
C ASP A 109 -5.65 -38.78 -14.82
N LEU A 110 -5.94 -37.51 -14.53
CA LEU A 110 -6.79 -37.11 -13.41
C LEU A 110 -8.06 -36.44 -13.92
N PHE A 111 -9.11 -37.23 -14.15
CA PHE A 111 -10.46 -36.69 -14.32
C PHE A 111 -11.07 -36.45 -12.94
N MET A 112 -11.41 -35.20 -12.64
CA MET A 112 -12.10 -34.81 -11.42
C MET A 112 -13.59 -34.73 -11.71
N THR A 113 -14.38 -35.64 -11.13
CA THR A 113 -15.83 -35.44 -11.07
C THR A 113 -16.14 -34.60 -9.85
N VAL A 114 -16.62 -33.39 -10.08
CA VAL A 114 -17.00 -32.45 -9.03
C VAL A 114 -18.50 -32.23 -9.06
N ARG A 115 -19.14 -32.31 -7.89
CA ARG A 115 -20.52 -31.85 -7.71
C ARG A 115 -20.48 -30.45 -7.13
N PRO A 116 -20.66 -29.39 -7.94
CA PRO A 116 -20.76 -28.05 -7.42
C PRO A 116 -22.10 -27.86 -6.68
N ARG A 117 -22.09 -27.08 -5.60
CA ARG A 117 -23.31 -26.52 -5.01
C ARG A 117 -23.83 -25.36 -5.89
N PRO A 118 -25.10 -24.92 -5.81
CA PRO A 118 -25.61 -23.79 -6.60
C PRO A 118 -24.83 -22.47 -6.44
N ASP A 119 -24.05 -22.32 -5.35
CA ASP A 119 -23.15 -21.19 -5.11
C ASP A 119 -21.76 -21.33 -5.77
N GLY A 120 -21.50 -22.43 -6.47
CA GLY A 120 -20.25 -22.73 -7.17
C GLY A 120 -19.17 -23.42 -6.33
N THR A 121 -19.44 -23.72 -5.06
CA THR A 121 -18.48 -24.35 -4.13
C THR A 121 -18.34 -25.86 -4.41
N ILE A 122 -17.13 -26.41 -4.25
CA ILE A 122 -16.82 -27.85 -4.43
C ILE A 122 -17.32 -28.67 -3.23
N VAL A 123 -17.99 -29.81 -3.47
CA VAL A 123 -18.50 -30.73 -2.42
C VAL A 123 -17.74 -32.06 -2.33
N ASP A 124 -17.31 -32.61 -3.45
CA ASP A 124 -16.55 -33.88 -3.52
C ASP A 124 -15.63 -33.83 -4.75
N VAL A 125 -14.44 -34.43 -4.63
CA VAL A 125 -13.48 -34.57 -5.72
C VAL A 125 -13.02 -36.01 -5.79
N ARG A 126 -13.38 -36.70 -6.87
CA ARG A 126 -12.89 -38.05 -7.15
C ARG A 126 -11.96 -38.03 -8.35
N ALA A 127 -10.76 -38.57 -8.18
CA ALA A 127 -9.89 -38.92 -9.29
C ALA A 127 -10.37 -40.22 -9.94
N ILE A 128 -10.59 -40.20 -11.25
CA ILE A 128 -10.72 -41.42 -12.05
C ILE A 128 -9.35 -41.70 -12.65
N ASP A 129 -8.64 -42.65 -12.06
CA ASP A 129 -7.35 -43.12 -12.56
C ASP A 129 -7.56 -44.07 -13.74
N ARG A 130 -7.02 -43.73 -14.91
CA ARG A 130 -7.09 -44.60 -16.10
C ARG A 130 -5.96 -45.64 -16.13
N VAL A 131 -4.96 -45.55 -15.27
CA VAL A 131 -3.81 -46.46 -15.27
C VAL A 131 -3.76 -47.21 -13.93
N ARG A 132 -4.00 -48.53 -13.98
CA ARG A 132 -3.75 -49.40 -12.82
C ARG A 132 -2.24 -49.64 -12.69
N SER A 133 -1.52 -48.73 -12.07
CA SER A 133 -0.13 -48.94 -11.67
C SER A 133 -0.03 -49.03 -10.15
N GLY A 134 0.51 -50.16 -9.66
CA GLY A 134 0.72 -50.46 -8.23
C GLY A 134 1.84 -49.64 -7.56
N GLY A 135 2.03 -48.39 -7.98
CA GLY A 135 3.01 -47.47 -7.39
C GLY A 135 2.45 -46.75 -6.16
N VAL A 136 3.34 -46.12 -5.39
CA VAL A 136 2.99 -45.29 -4.22
C VAL A 136 1.92 -44.26 -4.63
N ARG A 137 0.89 -44.01 -3.82
CA ARG A 137 -0.11 -43.00 -4.18
C ARG A 137 0.39 -41.63 -3.73
N GLY A 138 0.51 -40.70 -4.67
CA GLY A 138 0.76 -39.30 -4.37
C GLY A 138 -0.50 -38.64 -3.83
N THR A 139 -0.35 -37.61 -3.00
CA THR A 139 -1.49 -36.80 -2.55
C THR A 139 -1.60 -35.56 -3.45
N VAL A 140 -2.75 -35.36 -4.08
CA VAL A 140 -3.07 -34.13 -4.80
C VAL A 140 -4.05 -33.34 -3.96
N GLN A 141 -3.84 -32.04 -3.79
CA GLN A 141 -4.79 -31.19 -3.06
C GLN A 141 -5.39 -30.16 -3.98
N VAL A 142 -6.71 -30.02 -3.95
CA VAL A 142 -7.46 -29.02 -4.72
C VAL A 142 -7.95 -27.97 -3.76
N LEU A 143 -7.62 -26.70 -4.03
CA LEU A 143 -8.00 -25.53 -3.24
C LEU A 143 -9.15 -24.81 -3.95
N ASP A 144 -10.21 -24.48 -3.21
CA ASP A 144 -11.30 -23.65 -3.71
C ASP A 144 -11.02 -22.17 -3.41
N ALA A 145 -10.72 -21.42 -4.47
CA ALA A 145 -10.51 -19.98 -4.44
C ALA A 145 -11.65 -19.24 -5.17
N SER A 146 -12.78 -19.88 -5.46
CA SER A 146 -13.88 -19.30 -6.26
C SER A 146 -14.47 -18.04 -5.63
N GLN A 147 -14.44 -17.95 -4.29
CA GLN A 147 -14.88 -16.79 -3.51
C GLN A 147 -13.80 -15.70 -3.36
N THR A 148 -12.62 -15.90 -3.96
CA THR A 148 -11.49 -14.97 -3.92
C THR A 148 -11.50 -14.02 -5.11
N LYS A 149 -11.89 -12.76 -4.87
CA LYS A 149 -11.98 -11.73 -5.90
C LYS A 149 -10.62 -11.11 -6.25
N GLN A 150 -9.76 -10.90 -5.25
CA GLN A 150 -8.42 -10.33 -5.44
C GLN A 150 -7.45 -11.40 -5.99
N PRO A 151 -6.41 -11.01 -6.75
CA PRO A 151 -5.35 -11.94 -7.10
C PRO A 151 -4.64 -12.50 -5.86
N ILE A 152 -4.27 -13.78 -5.90
CA ILE A 152 -3.58 -14.48 -4.83
C ILE A 152 -2.08 -14.29 -5.03
N LYS A 153 -1.44 -13.61 -4.08
CA LYS A 153 0.00 -13.36 -4.09
C LYS A 153 0.77 -14.60 -3.63
N LEU A 154 0.28 -15.28 -2.60
CA LEU A 154 0.98 -16.36 -1.91
C LEU A 154 0.01 -17.31 -1.21
N LEU A 155 0.40 -18.57 -1.07
CA LEU A 155 -0.23 -19.54 -0.18
C LEU A 155 0.63 -19.74 1.06
N GLU A 156 -0.02 -19.77 2.22
CA GLU A 156 0.58 -20.20 3.47
C GLU A 156 -0.07 -21.52 3.90
N LEU A 157 0.76 -22.54 4.01
CA LEU A 157 0.38 -23.91 4.30
C LEU A 157 0.56 -24.19 5.80
N ALA A 158 -0.47 -24.73 6.43
CA ALA A 158 -0.42 -25.14 7.82
C ALA A 158 -0.38 -26.67 7.91
N TRP A 159 0.50 -27.18 8.76
CA TRP A 159 0.60 -28.58 9.16
C TRP A 159 0.91 -28.68 10.64
N ALA A 160 0.53 -29.80 11.25
CA ALA A 160 0.97 -30.16 12.60
C ALA A 160 2.49 -30.41 12.61
N ALA A 161 3.18 -30.08 13.70
CA ALA A 161 4.62 -30.32 13.83
C ALA A 161 4.93 -31.79 13.50
N PRO A 162 5.72 -32.06 12.44
CA PRO A 162 5.92 -33.42 11.97
C PRO A 162 6.83 -34.18 12.94
N ALA A 163 6.57 -35.47 13.15
CA ALA A 163 7.36 -36.30 14.07
C ALA A 163 8.82 -36.48 13.61
N ALA A 164 9.06 -36.40 12.30
CA ALA A 164 10.37 -36.29 11.70
C ALA A 164 10.37 -35.07 10.77
N GLY A 165 11.47 -34.31 10.75
CA GLY A 165 11.60 -33.19 9.82
C GLY A 165 11.47 -33.64 8.35
N PHE A 166 11.01 -32.75 7.48
CA PHE A 166 10.84 -33.03 6.06
C PHE A 166 11.32 -31.86 5.19
N TYR A 167 11.71 -32.21 3.96
CA TYR A 167 11.96 -31.29 2.87
C TYR A 167 11.38 -31.91 1.60
N THR A 168 10.55 -31.16 0.89
CA THR A 168 9.97 -31.57 -0.39
C THR A 168 9.71 -30.35 -1.28
N SER A 169 9.14 -30.58 -2.45
CA SER A 169 8.68 -29.52 -3.34
C SER A 169 7.25 -29.72 -3.80
N VAL A 170 6.59 -28.60 -4.12
CA VAL A 170 5.20 -28.57 -4.60
C VAL A 170 5.09 -27.84 -5.93
N ASP A 171 4.43 -28.47 -6.89
CA ASP A 171 3.94 -27.79 -8.09
C ASP A 171 2.56 -27.20 -7.80
N VAL A 172 2.35 -25.96 -8.26
CA VAL A 172 1.04 -25.28 -8.16
C VAL A 172 0.50 -25.06 -9.56
N GLU A 173 -0.69 -25.58 -9.82
CA GLU A 173 -1.46 -25.33 -11.02
C GLU A 173 -2.73 -24.55 -10.69
N ALA A 174 -3.26 -23.81 -11.65
CA ALA A 174 -4.49 -23.05 -11.54
C ALA A 174 -5.50 -23.47 -12.60
N SER A 175 -6.79 -23.32 -12.28
CA SER A 175 -7.90 -23.60 -13.17
C SER A 175 -9.09 -22.68 -12.87
N ASN A 176 -9.93 -22.46 -13.87
CA ASN A 176 -11.22 -21.78 -13.71
C ASN A 176 -12.42 -22.74 -13.83
N ASP A 177 -12.19 -23.98 -14.26
CA ASP A 177 -13.24 -24.95 -14.60
C ASP A 177 -12.96 -26.38 -14.09
N LEU A 178 -11.85 -26.58 -13.37
CA LEU A 178 -11.34 -27.87 -12.87
C LEU A 178 -10.92 -28.88 -13.95
N GLN A 179 -10.99 -28.50 -15.22
CA GLN A 179 -10.65 -29.35 -16.36
C GLN A 179 -9.35 -28.88 -17.03
N HIS A 180 -9.25 -27.58 -17.28
CA HIS A 180 -8.10 -26.97 -17.90
C HIS A 180 -7.22 -26.35 -16.81
N TRP A 181 -6.08 -27.00 -16.57
CA TRP A 181 -5.09 -26.59 -15.57
C TRP A 181 -3.90 -25.95 -16.25
N TRP A 182 -3.39 -24.81 -15.79
CA TRP A 182 -2.11 -24.26 -16.22
C TRP A 182 -1.16 -24.14 -15.03
N ARG A 183 0.13 -24.30 -15.28
CA ARG A 183 1.16 -24.22 -14.25
C ARG A 183 1.37 -22.77 -13.81
N VAL A 184 1.37 -22.55 -12.50
CA VAL A 184 1.66 -21.27 -11.85
C VAL A 184 3.07 -21.30 -11.27
N VAL A 185 3.39 -22.36 -10.53
CA VAL A 185 4.67 -22.54 -9.85
C VAL A 185 5.19 -23.93 -10.13
N HIS A 186 6.50 -24.05 -10.33
CA HIS A 186 7.18 -25.32 -10.49
C HIS A 186 8.14 -25.57 -9.32
N ARG A 187 7.96 -26.70 -8.62
CA ARG A 187 8.83 -27.17 -7.53
C ARG A 187 9.19 -26.10 -6.49
N ALA A 188 8.18 -25.43 -5.91
CA ALA A 188 8.41 -24.56 -4.78
C ALA A 188 8.85 -25.37 -3.54
N PRO A 189 9.91 -24.97 -2.83
CA PRO A 189 10.38 -25.71 -1.66
C PRO A 189 9.39 -25.59 -0.50
N VAL A 190 9.19 -26.69 0.22
CA VAL A 190 8.41 -26.74 1.46
C VAL A 190 9.18 -27.59 2.46
N ALA A 191 9.38 -27.05 3.66
CA ALA A 191 10.26 -27.68 4.63
C ALA A 191 9.83 -27.43 6.08
N SER A 192 10.15 -28.40 6.93
CA SER A 192 10.12 -28.27 8.39
C SER A 192 11.27 -29.11 8.92
N LEU A 193 12.38 -28.47 9.29
CA LEU A 193 13.61 -29.12 9.73
C LEU A 193 13.95 -28.63 11.13
N GLU A 194 14.43 -29.53 11.98
CA GLU A 194 14.95 -29.22 13.31
C GLU A 194 16.26 -29.95 13.53
N GLN A 195 17.31 -29.22 13.88
CA GLN A 195 18.63 -29.77 14.15
C GLN A 195 19.35 -28.93 15.20
N GLY A 196 19.84 -29.57 16.27
CA GLY A 196 20.64 -28.90 17.30
C GLY A 196 19.93 -27.72 17.99
N GLY A 197 18.60 -27.80 18.16
CA GLY A 197 17.80 -26.72 18.75
C GLY A 197 17.45 -25.58 17.78
N HIS A 198 17.90 -25.64 16.53
CA HIS A 198 17.51 -24.70 15.48
C HIS A 198 16.37 -25.28 14.63
N ARG A 199 15.39 -24.44 14.28
CA ARG A 199 14.24 -24.80 13.46
C ARG A 199 14.17 -23.95 12.19
N LEU A 200 14.02 -24.62 11.05
CA LEU A 200 13.77 -24.00 9.74
C LEU A 200 12.39 -24.42 9.24
N GLU A 201 11.53 -23.45 8.93
CA GLU A 201 10.25 -23.71 8.29
C GLU A 201 10.09 -22.91 7.00
N GLN A 202 9.67 -23.59 5.95
CA GLN A 202 9.23 -22.98 4.70
C GLN A 202 7.79 -23.40 4.42
N ARG A 203 6.84 -22.59 4.90
CA ARG A 203 5.38 -22.77 4.76
C ARG A 203 4.75 -22.00 3.61
N ARG A 204 5.55 -21.17 2.92
CA ARG A 204 5.07 -20.11 2.04
C ARG A 204 5.40 -20.44 0.58
N VAL A 205 4.38 -20.38 -0.27
CA VAL A 205 4.50 -20.62 -1.72
C VAL A 205 4.04 -19.39 -2.47
N GLU A 206 4.96 -18.68 -3.11
CA GLU A 206 4.67 -17.47 -3.88
C GLU A 206 4.03 -17.81 -5.23
N LEU A 207 2.90 -17.16 -5.53
CA LEU A 207 2.13 -17.38 -6.76
C LEU A 207 2.20 -16.20 -7.74
N GLY A 208 2.83 -15.08 -7.35
CA GLY A 208 3.02 -13.92 -8.23
C GLY A 208 1.75 -13.13 -8.58
N GLY A 209 0.66 -13.30 -7.83
CA GLY A 209 -0.60 -12.57 -8.08
C GLY A 209 -1.53 -13.28 -9.07
N VAL A 210 -1.67 -14.61 -8.97
CA VAL A 210 -2.55 -15.39 -9.83
C VAL A 210 -4.03 -15.13 -9.52
N ARG A 211 -4.86 -15.01 -10.55
CA ARG A 211 -6.32 -15.01 -10.41
C ARG A 211 -6.90 -16.27 -11.03
N ALA A 212 -7.45 -17.15 -10.21
CA ALA A 212 -8.07 -18.40 -10.62
C ALA A 212 -9.13 -18.83 -9.60
N LYS A 213 -10.15 -19.57 -10.04
CA LYS A 213 -11.16 -20.13 -9.13
C LYS A 213 -10.66 -21.32 -8.35
N TYR A 214 -9.71 -22.07 -8.90
CA TYR A 214 -9.22 -23.31 -8.30
C TYR A 214 -7.71 -23.39 -8.42
N LEU A 215 -7.07 -23.93 -7.40
CA LEU A 215 -5.64 -24.25 -7.41
C LEU A 215 -5.45 -25.73 -7.12
N ARG A 216 -4.37 -26.31 -7.64
CA ARG A 216 -4.00 -27.71 -7.41
C ARG A 216 -2.55 -27.79 -6.96
N LEU A 217 -2.34 -28.40 -5.81
CA LEU A 217 -1.03 -28.70 -5.25
C LEU A 217 -0.68 -30.14 -5.58
N ARG A 218 0.50 -30.34 -6.17
CA ARG A 218 1.08 -31.65 -6.44
C ARG A 218 2.43 -31.74 -5.76
N TRP A 219 2.54 -32.65 -4.80
CA TRP A 219 3.78 -32.90 -4.06
C TRP A 219 4.71 -33.80 -4.86
N ALA A 220 6.00 -33.49 -4.87
CA ALA A 220 6.99 -34.26 -5.63
C ALA A 220 7.23 -35.65 -5.04
N ASP A 221 7.20 -35.78 -3.70
CA ASP A 221 7.55 -37.01 -3.00
C ASP A 221 6.39 -37.51 -2.13
N ALA A 222 6.43 -38.79 -1.76
CA ALA A 222 5.46 -39.40 -0.85
C ALA A 222 5.49 -38.83 0.58
N ALA A 223 6.52 -38.04 0.92
CA ALA A 223 6.67 -37.35 2.20
C ALA A 223 5.85 -36.04 2.30
N ALA A 224 4.76 -35.92 1.54
CA ALA A 224 3.88 -34.75 1.58
C ALA A 224 3.32 -34.53 2.99
N PRO A 225 3.36 -33.31 3.54
CA PRO A 225 2.81 -33.04 4.85
C PRO A 225 1.28 -33.18 4.84
N VAL A 226 0.73 -33.68 5.94
CA VAL A 226 -0.71 -33.62 6.19
C VAL A 226 -1.07 -32.17 6.50
N LEU A 227 -1.70 -31.49 5.56
CA LEU A 227 -2.15 -30.13 5.78
C LEU A 227 -3.30 -30.11 6.78
N THR A 228 -3.26 -29.13 7.68
CA THR A 228 -4.31 -28.77 8.63
C THR A 228 -5.02 -27.47 8.24
N GLY A 229 -4.50 -26.76 7.23
CA GLY A 229 -5.10 -25.53 6.73
C GLY A 229 -4.31 -24.94 5.57
N VAL A 230 -5.00 -24.15 4.75
CA VAL A 230 -4.40 -23.35 3.68
C VAL A 230 -4.99 -21.95 3.75
N SER A 231 -4.13 -20.94 3.73
CA SER A 231 -4.56 -19.55 3.61
C SER A 231 -3.88 -18.86 2.43
N ALA A 232 -4.62 -18.00 1.74
CA ALA A 232 -4.14 -17.15 0.67
C ALA A 232 -3.83 -15.76 1.21
N GLU A 233 -2.63 -15.27 0.95
CA GLU A 233 -2.30 -13.86 1.03
C GLU A 233 -2.66 -13.22 -0.31
N LEU A 234 -3.49 -12.19 -0.27
CA LEU A 234 -4.03 -11.53 -1.45
C LEU A 234 -3.19 -10.31 -1.79
N VAL A 235 -3.11 -9.98 -3.08
CA VAL A 235 -2.53 -8.70 -3.51
C VAL A 235 -3.36 -7.57 -2.89
N PRO A 236 -2.74 -6.67 -2.09
CA PRO A 236 -3.45 -5.55 -1.49
C PRO A 236 -4.11 -4.73 -2.59
N SER A 237 -5.40 -4.45 -2.43
CA SER A 237 -6.00 -3.33 -3.15
C SER A 237 -5.48 -2.08 -2.45
N VAL A 238 -4.56 -1.34 -3.07
CA VAL A 238 -4.08 -0.07 -2.52
C VAL A 238 -5.32 0.80 -2.31
N PRO A 239 -5.73 1.06 -1.05
CA PRO A 239 -6.83 1.97 -0.82
C PRO A 239 -6.38 3.31 -1.39
N LEU A 240 -7.20 3.94 -2.22
CA LEU A 240 -6.93 5.32 -2.59
C LEU A 240 -6.76 6.11 -1.30
N PRO A 241 -5.76 7.03 -1.21
CA PRO A 241 -5.59 7.85 -0.03
C PRO A 241 -6.92 8.53 0.30
N ARG A 242 -7.23 8.64 1.59
CA ARG A 242 -8.44 9.30 2.04
C ARG A 242 -8.41 10.75 1.55
N LEU A 243 -9.38 11.09 0.70
CA LEU A 243 -9.54 12.46 0.21
C LEU A 243 -10.44 13.23 1.18
N ASP A 244 -9.94 14.36 1.67
CA ASP A 244 -10.78 15.33 2.36
C ASP A 244 -11.49 16.20 1.31
N TRP A 245 -12.76 15.86 1.08
CA TRP A 245 -13.60 16.57 0.12
C TRP A 245 -14.00 17.93 0.67
N GLN A 246 -13.78 18.97 -0.14
CA GLN A 246 -14.25 20.31 0.13
C GLN A 246 -15.19 20.76 -0.97
N ARG A 247 -16.35 21.29 -0.57
CA ARG A 247 -17.25 21.96 -1.50
C ARG A 247 -16.78 23.40 -1.66
N VAL A 248 -16.44 23.78 -2.89
CA VAL A 248 -16.11 25.15 -3.26
C VAL A 248 -17.33 25.85 -3.82
N VAL A 249 -17.40 27.16 -3.62
CA VAL A 249 -18.50 28.00 -4.13
C VAL A 249 -17.98 28.80 -5.33
N VAL A 250 -18.85 29.04 -6.30
CA VAL A 250 -18.53 29.90 -7.44
C VAL A 250 -18.25 31.31 -6.92
N THR A 251 -17.09 31.87 -7.27
CA THR A 251 -16.67 33.22 -6.88
C THR A 251 -16.82 34.24 -8.00
N ALA A 252 -16.84 33.77 -9.25
CA ALA A 252 -17.20 34.59 -10.39
C ALA A 252 -17.80 33.70 -11.49
N ASP A 253 -18.85 34.20 -12.12
CA ASP A 253 -19.34 33.71 -13.40
C ASP A 253 -18.74 34.60 -14.48
N SER A 254 -17.98 34.02 -15.41
CA SER A 254 -17.35 34.79 -16.48
C SER A 254 -18.31 35.13 -17.63
N GLY A 255 -19.62 34.88 -17.47
CA GLY A 255 -20.70 35.40 -18.30
C GLY A 255 -20.51 35.13 -19.79
N GLU A 256 -19.81 36.02 -20.49
CA GLU A 256 -19.53 35.99 -21.93
C GLU A 256 -18.63 34.82 -22.40
N SER A 257 -17.87 34.19 -21.51
CA SER A 257 -16.96 33.07 -21.85
C SER A 257 -17.40 31.70 -21.34
N GLY A 258 -18.58 31.61 -20.69
CA GLY A 258 -19.16 30.35 -20.23
C GLY A 258 -18.40 29.62 -19.12
N GLY A 259 -17.48 30.29 -18.43
CA GLY A 259 -16.62 29.69 -17.40
C GLY A 259 -17.07 30.01 -15.97
N LEU A 260 -17.16 28.98 -15.13
CA LEU A 260 -17.31 29.15 -13.68
C LEU A 260 -15.94 29.21 -13.01
N ARG A 261 -15.68 30.25 -12.23
CA ARG A 261 -14.47 30.36 -11.40
C ARG A 261 -14.78 29.98 -9.97
N PHE A 262 -13.92 29.13 -9.41
CA PHE A 262 -13.94 28.72 -8.01
C PHE A 262 -12.65 29.19 -7.33
N ASP A 263 -12.77 29.63 -6.08
CA ASP A 263 -11.61 29.89 -5.22
C ASP A 263 -11.48 28.73 -4.22
N VAL A 264 -10.30 28.09 -4.23
CA VAL A 264 -9.94 27.00 -3.30
C VAL A 264 -9.31 27.54 -2.01
N SER A 265 -9.15 28.87 -1.91
CA SER A 265 -8.66 29.62 -0.74
C SER A 265 -7.33 29.12 -0.19
N GLY A 266 -6.32 28.90 -1.04
CA GLY A 266 -4.97 28.53 -0.61
C GLY A 266 -4.28 27.55 -1.56
N PRO A 267 -2.97 27.29 -1.38
CA PRO A 267 -2.22 26.32 -2.17
C PRO A 267 -2.53 24.88 -1.73
N LEU A 268 -3.73 24.40 -2.08
CA LEU A 268 -4.14 23.02 -1.88
C LEU A 268 -3.60 22.12 -2.99
N ARG A 269 -3.09 20.94 -2.61
CA ARG A 269 -2.81 19.86 -3.57
C ARG A 269 -4.13 19.17 -3.94
N VAL A 270 -4.70 19.56 -5.08
CA VAL A 270 -5.98 19.01 -5.55
C VAL A 270 -5.73 17.69 -6.28
N GLU A 271 -6.17 16.57 -5.68
CA GLU A 271 -6.09 15.23 -6.29
C GLU A 271 -7.27 14.90 -7.20
N ARG A 272 -8.45 15.44 -6.88
CA ARG A 272 -9.70 15.08 -7.56
C ARG A 272 -10.70 16.23 -7.53
N VAL A 273 -11.35 16.45 -8.67
CA VAL A 273 -12.52 17.33 -8.79
C VAL A 273 -13.74 16.46 -9.04
N ARG A 274 -14.83 16.74 -8.31
CA ARG A 274 -16.13 16.12 -8.53
C ARG A 274 -17.10 17.21 -8.94
N ILE A 275 -17.75 17.00 -10.08
CA ILE A 275 -18.76 17.90 -10.63
C ILE A 275 -20.10 17.20 -10.46
N GLU A 276 -21.02 17.85 -9.74
CA GLU A 276 -22.37 17.34 -9.46
C GLU A 276 -23.37 18.26 -10.19
N PRO A 277 -23.85 17.88 -11.39
CA PRO A 277 -24.88 18.65 -12.09
C PRO A 277 -26.19 18.70 -11.29
N PRO A 278 -26.97 19.79 -11.38
CA PRO A 278 -28.21 19.94 -10.64
C PRO A 278 -29.32 18.96 -11.10
N GLU A 279 -29.29 18.53 -12.37
CA GLU A 279 -30.28 17.62 -12.95
C GLU A 279 -29.71 16.21 -13.16
N GLN A 280 -30.56 15.20 -13.03
CA GLN A 280 -30.21 13.84 -13.42
C GLN A 280 -30.16 13.76 -14.95
N ASN A 281 -29.15 13.05 -15.49
CA ASN A 281 -28.91 12.88 -16.93
C ASN A 281 -28.43 14.13 -17.70
N SER A 282 -27.76 15.09 -17.03
CA SER A 282 -27.09 16.17 -17.73
C SER A 282 -25.88 15.67 -18.54
N ILE A 283 -25.72 16.17 -19.76
CA ILE A 283 -24.53 16.01 -20.58
C ILE A 283 -23.87 17.38 -20.72
N ALA A 284 -22.58 17.46 -20.40
CA ALA A 284 -21.78 18.68 -20.56
C ALA A 284 -20.38 18.32 -21.05
N GLN A 285 -19.85 19.13 -21.95
CA GLN A 285 -18.42 19.13 -22.28
C GLN A 285 -17.73 20.14 -21.35
N ILE A 286 -16.76 19.69 -20.57
CA ILE A 286 -16.14 20.49 -19.53
C ILE A 286 -14.63 20.48 -19.75
N GLU A 287 -14.02 21.66 -19.72
CA GLU A 287 -12.57 21.80 -19.58
C GLU A 287 -12.26 22.31 -18.17
N LEU A 288 -11.35 21.63 -17.47
CA LEU A 288 -10.90 22.06 -16.15
C LEU A 288 -9.60 22.86 -16.26
N LEU A 289 -9.63 24.10 -15.78
CA LEU A 289 -8.48 24.99 -15.75
C LEU A 289 -8.08 25.32 -14.30
N SER A 290 -6.79 25.45 -14.02
CA SER A 290 -6.31 25.99 -12.73
C SER A 290 -5.10 26.91 -12.87
N ARG A 291 -4.96 27.84 -11.92
CA ARG A 291 -3.81 28.74 -11.77
C ARG A 291 -3.54 28.97 -10.29
N ALA A 292 -2.28 29.19 -9.91
CA ALA A 292 -1.90 29.39 -8.52
C ALA A 292 -2.27 30.79 -8.00
N ASP A 293 -2.23 31.79 -8.87
CA ASP A 293 -2.56 33.18 -8.53
C ASP A 293 -3.17 33.91 -9.75
N ALA A 294 -3.71 35.12 -9.52
CA ALA A 294 -4.41 35.87 -10.56
C ALA A 294 -3.52 36.39 -11.70
N ARG A 295 -2.20 36.47 -11.47
CA ARG A 295 -1.20 36.95 -12.44
C ARG A 295 -0.66 35.83 -13.31
N GLN A 296 -0.79 34.58 -12.86
CA GLN A 296 -0.39 33.42 -13.65
C GLN A 296 -1.42 33.02 -14.71
N PRO A 297 -0.95 32.48 -15.85
CA PRO A 297 -1.83 31.95 -16.87
C PRO A 297 -2.59 30.72 -16.34
N TRP A 298 -3.79 30.53 -16.88
CA TRP A 298 -4.54 29.31 -16.68
C TRP A 298 -3.82 28.11 -17.30
N ARG A 299 -3.89 26.96 -16.61
CA ARG A 299 -3.34 25.68 -17.09
C ARG A 299 -4.46 24.66 -17.17
N SER A 300 -4.61 24.02 -18.34
CA SER A 300 -5.55 22.92 -18.53
C SER A 300 -5.15 21.68 -17.72
N ARG A 301 -6.13 20.99 -17.16
CA ARG A 301 -5.97 19.86 -16.23
C ARG A 301 -6.57 18.55 -16.74
N GLY A 302 -6.93 18.51 -18.02
CA GLY A 302 -7.53 17.36 -18.69
C GLY A 302 -8.97 17.63 -19.10
#